data_AF-D4XU46-F1
#
_entry.id   AF-D4XU46-F1
#
_cell.length_a   1.000
_cell.length_b   1.000
_cell.length_c   1.000
_cell.angle_alpha   90.00
_cell.angle_beta   90.00
_cell.angle_gamma   90.00
#
_symmetry.space_group_name_H-M   'P 1'
#
loop_
_entity.id
_entity.type
_entity.pdbx_description
1 polymer ?
#
loop_
_entity_poly.entity_id
_entity_poly.type
_entity_poly.pdbx_seq_one_letter_code
_entity_poly.pdbx_strand_id
1 'polypeptide(L)'
;TKAKLLQERFEQLPQDWQENIKDLSRLEDLRALTAQIKARNGSPQELRDMRLHLVGEAATQRLEQLDQQRSVWKQRVQSYLEERKTIIDSNMSASAKTQAIQRLKQQQFKSTQEQQRLQTFETIYDQGGTLPFSY
;
A
#
# COMPACT_ATOMS: atom_id res chain seq x y z
N THR A 1 -23.50 29.45 11.68
CA THR A 1 -23.16 28.68 10.46
C THR A 1 -23.34 27.21 10.74
N LYS A 2 -23.53 26.38 9.72
CA LYS A 2 -23.65 24.91 9.86
C LYS A 2 -22.50 24.29 10.67
N ALA A 3 -21.29 24.84 10.55
CA ALA A 3 -20.10 24.42 11.30
C ALA A 3 -20.22 24.62 12.83
N LYS A 4 -20.73 25.77 13.30
CA LYS A 4 -20.93 26.03 14.74
C LYS A 4 -21.95 25.07 15.37
N LEU A 5 -23.06 24.82 14.68
CA LEU A 5 -24.12 23.92 15.15
C LEU A 5 -23.63 22.46 15.24
N LEU A 6 -22.74 22.07 14.33
CA LEU A 6 -22.12 20.73 14.32
C LEU A 6 -21.17 20.57 15.52
N GLN A 7 -20.38 21.60 15.82
CA GLN A 7 -19.45 21.60 16.94
C GLN A 7 -20.18 21.54 18.30
N GLU A 8 -21.24 22.32 18.48
CA GLU A 8 -22.08 22.27 19.70
C GLU A 8 -22.69 20.87 19.92
N ARG A 9 -23.14 20.21 18.85
CA ARG A 9 -23.68 18.84 18.93
C ARG A 9 -22.59 17.81 19.25
N PHE A 10 -21.38 18.03 18.76
CA PHE A 10 -20.23 17.17 19.03
C PHE A 10 -19.79 17.26 20.50
N GLU A 11 -19.72 18.47 21.06
CA GLU A 11 -19.36 18.72 22.46
C GLU A 11 -20.38 18.15 23.46
N GLN A 12 -21.61 17.87 23.01
CA GLN A 12 -22.67 17.22 23.80
C GLN A 12 -22.62 15.69 23.81
N LEU A 13 -21.74 15.06 23.03
CA LEU A 13 -21.58 13.61 23.02
C LEU A 13 -20.85 13.12 24.28
N PRO A 14 -21.08 11.87 24.73
CA PRO A 14 -20.24 11.25 25.76
C PRO A 14 -18.75 11.24 25.35
N GLN A 15 -17.85 11.34 26.32
CA GLN A 15 -16.43 11.57 26.06
C GLN A 15 -15.76 10.44 25.25
N ASP A 16 -16.15 9.20 25.48
CA ASP A 16 -15.73 8.02 24.71
C ASP A 16 -16.15 8.12 23.23
N TRP A 17 -17.32 8.67 22.95
CA TRP A 17 -17.79 8.92 21.59
C TRP A 17 -17.04 10.08 20.93
N GLN A 18 -16.74 11.14 21.67
CA GLN A 18 -15.95 12.25 21.17
C GLN A 18 -14.55 11.80 20.75
N GLU A 19 -13.86 11.02 21.60
CA GLU A 19 -12.53 10.51 21.28
C GLU A 19 -12.57 9.53 20.10
N ASN A 20 -13.54 8.62 20.05
CA ASN A 20 -13.70 7.71 18.90
C ASN A 20 -13.94 8.46 17.57
N ILE A 21 -14.78 9.51 17.57
CA ILE A 21 -15.02 10.31 16.35
C ILE A 21 -13.78 11.14 15.97
N LYS A 22 -13.02 11.65 16.93
CA LYS A 22 -11.73 12.32 16.66
C LYS A 22 -10.72 11.37 16.03
N ASP A 23 -10.66 10.13 16.51
CA ASP A 23 -9.74 9.12 15.97
C ASP A 23 -10.15 8.68 14.56
N LEU A 24 -11.45 8.50 14.31
CA LEU A 24 -11.98 8.19 12.98
C LEU A 24 -11.70 9.31 11.99
N SER A 25 -12.01 10.57 12.34
CA SER A 25 -11.73 11.73 11.48
C SER A 25 -10.24 11.89 11.20
N ARG A 26 -9.37 11.70 12.21
CA ARG A 26 -7.91 11.71 12.02
C ARG A 26 -7.44 10.65 11.03
N LEU A 27 -8.01 9.44 11.06
CA LEU A 27 -7.68 8.38 10.11
C LEU A 27 -8.14 8.71 8.69
N GLU A 28 -9.34 9.29 8.54
CA GLU A 28 -9.85 9.76 7.25
C GLU A 28 -8.98 10.88 6.68
N ASP A 29 -8.64 11.89 7.48
CA ASP A 29 -7.75 12.98 7.12
C ASP A 29 -6.37 12.47 6.70
N LEU A 30 -5.80 11.54 7.48
CA LEU A 30 -4.50 10.94 7.17
C LEU A 30 -4.50 10.29 5.78
N ARG A 31 -5.55 9.53 5.48
CA ARG A 31 -5.71 8.86 4.17
C ARG A 31 -5.87 9.87 3.05
N ALA A 32 -6.76 10.85 3.23
CA ALA A 32 -7.05 11.86 2.22
C ALA A 32 -5.83 12.74 1.91
N LEU A 33 -5.15 13.25 2.93
CA LEU A 33 -3.95 14.08 2.77
C LEU A 33 -2.78 13.28 2.17
N THR A 34 -2.59 12.03 2.59
CA THR A 34 -1.58 11.14 1.99
C THR A 34 -1.85 10.94 0.50
N ALA A 35 -3.11 10.69 0.10
CA ALA A 35 -3.48 10.51 -1.30
C ALA A 35 -3.23 11.78 -2.12
N GLN A 36 -3.59 12.96 -1.58
CA GLN A 36 -3.37 14.25 -2.24
C GLN A 36 -1.88 14.55 -2.44
N ILE A 37 -1.04 14.35 -1.41
CA ILE A 37 0.42 14.53 -1.51
C ILE A 37 0.99 13.60 -2.58
N LYS A 38 0.61 12.32 -2.58
CA LYS A 38 1.08 11.35 -3.58
C LYS A 38 0.63 11.71 -5.00
N ALA A 39 -0.62 12.13 -5.20
CA ALA A 39 -1.16 12.47 -6.50
C ALA A 39 -0.42 13.63 -7.19
N ARG A 40 0.13 14.57 -6.39
CA ARG A 40 0.95 15.68 -6.89
C ARG A 40 2.46 15.44 -6.83
N ASN A 41 2.90 14.20 -6.60
CA ASN A 41 4.31 13.84 -6.43
C ASN A 41 5.02 14.66 -5.32
N GLY A 42 4.32 14.91 -4.21
CA GLY A 42 4.86 15.62 -3.06
C GLY A 42 6.06 14.88 -2.44
N SER A 43 6.90 15.64 -1.73
CA SER A 43 8.16 15.11 -1.23
C SER A 43 7.98 14.18 -0.01
N PRO A 44 8.94 13.29 0.27
CA PRO A 44 8.93 12.50 1.51
C PRO A 44 8.89 13.36 2.77
N GLN A 45 9.55 14.52 2.74
CA GLN A 45 9.57 15.46 3.87
C GLN A 45 8.19 16.07 4.11
N GLU A 46 7.50 16.50 3.06
CA GLU A 46 6.13 17.03 3.16
C GLU A 46 5.15 16.00 3.73
N LEU A 47 5.28 14.75 3.30
CA LEU A 47 4.48 13.63 3.82
C LEU A 47 4.78 13.37 5.31
N ARG A 48 6.05 13.46 5.70
CA ARG A 48 6.49 13.31 7.08
C ARG A 48 5.94 14.41 7.97
N ASP A 49 6.08 15.67 7.56
CA ASP A 49 5.62 16.82 8.34
C ASP A 49 4.11 16.79 8.57
N MET A 50 3.33 16.47 7.52
CA MET A 50 1.88 16.26 7.64
C MET A 50 1.55 15.17 8.68
N ARG A 51 2.24 14.03 8.65
CA ARG A 51 2.01 12.93 9.60
C ARG A 51 2.41 13.31 11.03
N LEU A 52 3.52 14.01 11.20
CA LEU A 52 3.95 14.49 12.52
C LEU A 52 2.87 15.34 13.18
N HIS A 53 2.29 16.28 12.43
CA HIS A 53 1.23 17.13 12.92
C HIS A 53 -0.07 16.37 13.22
N LEU A 54 -0.41 15.37 12.40
CA LEU A 54 -1.71 14.71 12.49
C LEU A 54 -1.74 13.55 13.50
N VAL A 55 -0.69 12.72 13.54
CA VAL A 55 -0.64 11.47 14.30
C VAL A 55 0.53 11.36 15.28
N GLY A 56 1.43 12.36 15.30
CA GLY A 56 2.60 12.38 16.17
C GLY A 56 3.74 11.48 15.69
N GLU A 57 4.86 11.53 16.43
CA GLU A 57 6.13 10.92 16.02
C GLU A 57 6.07 9.39 15.91
N ALA A 58 5.59 8.72 16.95
CA ALA A 58 5.58 7.25 17.00
C ALA A 58 4.74 6.64 15.86
N ALA A 59 3.60 7.23 15.54
CA ALA A 59 2.77 6.78 14.43
C ALA A 59 3.41 7.10 13.08
N THR A 60 4.04 8.28 12.94
CA THR A 60 4.77 8.67 11.74
C THR A 60 5.88 7.67 11.40
N GLN A 61 6.70 7.30 12.38
CA GLN A 61 7.79 6.33 12.19
C GLN A 61 7.26 4.96 11.71
N ARG A 62 6.15 4.47 12.30
CA ARG A 62 5.52 3.21 11.86
C ARG A 62 4.99 3.31 10.41
N LEU A 63 4.43 4.45 10.03
CA LEU A 63 3.94 4.69 8.66
C LEU A 63 5.10 4.76 7.66
N GLU A 64 6.22 5.38 8.03
CA GLU A 64 7.42 5.42 7.17
C GLU A 64 8.03 4.04 6.99
N GLN A 65 8.09 3.22 8.05
CA GLN A 65 8.50 1.83 7.94
C GLN A 65 7.58 1.03 7.01
N LEU A 66 6.26 1.25 7.11
CA LEU A 66 5.28 0.63 6.22
C LEU A 66 5.50 1.07 4.76
N ASP A 67 5.79 2.34 4.52
CA ASP A 67 6.10 2.85 3.17
C ASP A 67 7.38 2.21 2.59
N GLN A 68 8.42 2.05 3.41
CA GLN A 68 9.64 1.34 3.00
C GLN A 68 9.35 -0.13 2.65
N GLN A 69 8.61 -0.84 3.51
CA GLN A 69 8.20 -2.23 3.24
C GLN A 69 7.39 -2.34 1.94
N ARG A 70 6.47 -1.41 1.69
CA ARG A 70 5.69 -1.34 0.46
C ARG A 70 6.58 -1.09 -0.76
N SER A 71 7.58 -0.22 -0.66
CA SER A 71 8.54 0.05 -1.73
C SER A 71 9.37 -1.19 -2.05
N VAL A 72 9.91 -1.86 -1.02
CA VAL A 72 10.69 -3.11 -1.18
C VAL A 72 9.83 -4.20 -1.81
N TRP A 73 8.59 -4.37 -1.36
CA TRP A 73 7.64 -5.31 -1.96
C TRP A 73 7.40 -4.99 -3.44
N LYS A 74 7.13 -3.71 -3.76
CA LYS A 74 6.90 -3.27 -5.15
C LYS A 74 8.06 -3.64 -6.06
N GLN A 75 9.29 -3.33 -5.65
CA GLN A 75 10.49 -3.65 -6.41
C GLN A 75 10.66 -5.16 -6.63
N ARG A 76 10.50 -5.97 -5.56
CA ARG A 76 10.57 -7.44 -5.65
C ARG A 76 9.54 -8.01 -6.62
N VAL A 77 8.30 -7.54 -6.56
CA VAL A 77 7.23 -7.99 -7.46
C VAL A 77 7.51 -7.59 -8.90
N GLN A 78 7.99 -6.36 -9.15
CA GLN A 78 8.31 -5.92 -10.51
C GLN A 78 9.43 -6.78 -11.13
N SER A 79 10.54 -6.97 -10.41
CA SER A 79 11.63 -7.86 -10.85
C SER A 79 11.13 -9.26 -11.17
N TYR A 80 10.34 -9.84 -10.25
CA TYR A 80 9.73 -11.15 -10.44
C TYR A 80 8.89 -11.25 -11.72
N LEU A 81 8.02 -10.26 -11.97
CA LEU A 81 7.13 -10.28 -13.13
C LEU A 81 7.90 -10.14 -14.45
N GLU A 82 8.96 -9.32 -14.48
CA GLU A 82 9.85 -9.16 -15.63
C GLU A 82 10.64 -10.45 -15.92
N GLU A 83 11.22 -11.08 -14.90
CA GLU A 83 11.90 -12.37 -15.02
C GLU A 83 10.92 -13.48 -15.46
N ARG A 84 9.72 -13.51 -14.87
CA ARG A 84 8.66 -14.46 -15.24
C ARG A 84 8.25 -14.28 -16.70
N LYS A 85 8.10 -13.04 -17.17
CA LYS A 85 7.80 -12.75 -18.59
C LYS A 85 8.88 -13.30 -19.51
N THR A 86 10.14 -13.14 -19.17
CA THR A 86 11.27 -13.71 -19.94
C THR A 86 11.15 -15.24 -20.08
N ILE A 87 10.75 -15.94 -19.01
CA ILE A 87 10.50 -17.39 -19.06
C ILE A 87 9.31 -17.72 -19.98
N ILE A 88 8.22 -16.95 -19.89
CA ILE A 88 7.02 -17.14 -20.71
C ILE A 88 7.30 -16.93 -22.19
N ASP A 89 8.09 -15.91 -22.54
CA ASP A 89 8.41 -15.55 -23.91
C ASP A 89 9.52 -16.44 -24.53
N SER A 90 10.14 -17.32 -23.74
CA SER A 90 11.19 -18.23 -24.21
C SER A 90 10.67 -19.37 -25.12
N ASN A 91 11.58 -20.05 -25.83
CA ASN A 91 11.27 -21.23 -26.64
C ASN A 91 11.17 -22.55 -25.84
N MET A 92 11.10 -22.47 -24.51
CA MET A 92 10.96 -23.65 -23.65
C MET A 92 9.60 -24.35 -23.87
N SER A 93 9.55 -25.66 -23.61
CA SER A 93 8.27 -26.38 -23.57
C SER A 93 7.37 -25.85 -22.44
N ALA A 94 6.05 -26.02 -22.57
CA ALA A 94 5.09 -25.56 -21.56
C ALA A 94 5.41 -26.09 -20.15
N SER A 95 5.73 -27.39 -20.04
CA SER A 95 6.13 -28.01 -18.77
C SER A 95 7.40 -27.38 -18.19
N ALA A 96 8.41 -27.12 -19.02
CA ALA A 96 9.65 -26.50 -18.58
C ALA A 96 9.43 -25.05 -18.12
N LYS A 97 8.56 -24.28 -18.79
CA LYS A 97 8.16 -22.94 -18.36
C LYS A 97 7.50 -22.98 -16.99
N THR A 98 6.51 -23.85 -16.79
CA THR A 98 5.82 -24.01 -15.51
C THR A 98 6.79 -24.31 -14.37
N GLN A 99 7.73 -25.24 -14.57
CA GLN A 99 8.73 -25.58 -13.55
C GLN A 99 9.68 -24.41 -13.25
N ALA A 100 10.13 -23.69 -14.28
CA ALA A 100 11.02 -22.54 -14.10
C ALA A 100 10.34 -21.40 -13.34
N ILE A 101 9.08 -21.08 -13.66
CA ILE A 101 8.30 -20.07 -12.94
C ILE A 101 8.08 -20.48 -11.48
N GLN A 102 7.78 -21.75 -11.22
CA GLN A 102 7.62 -22.24 -9.84
C GLN A 102 8.91 -22.12 -9.03
N ARG A 103 10.06 -22.49 -9.62
CA ARG A 103 11.36 -22.30 -8.97
C ARG A 103 11.66 -20.82 -8.69
N LEU A 104 11.43 -19.95 -9.67
CA LEU A 104 11.60 -18.50 -9.53
C LEU A 104 10.76 -17.96 -8.36
N LYS A 105 9.48 -18.35 -8.31
CA LYS A 105 8.54 -17.95 -7.25
C LYS A 105 9.02 -18.42 -5.87
N GLN A 106 9.45 -19.67 -5.73
CA GLN A 106 9.95 -20.23 -4.47
C GLN A 106 11.28 -19.60 -4.02
N GLN A 107 12.15 -19.24 -4.95
CA GLN A 107 13.42 -18.58 -4.65
C GLN A 107 13.22 -17.15 -4.13
N GLN A 108 12.35 -16.39 -4.77
CA GLN A 108 12.15 -14.97 -4.44
C GLN A 108 11.13 -14.74 -3.33
N PHE A 109 10.16 -15.64 -3.13
CA PHE A 109 9.06 -15.49 -2.17
C PHE A 109 8.87 -16.77 -1.37
N LYS A 110 9.44 -16.79 -0.16
CA LYS A 110 9.51 -18.00 0.67
C LYS A 110 8.23 -18.26 1.46
N SER A 111 7.45 -17.21 1.75
CA SER A 111 6.21 -17.33 2.51
C SER A 111 5.04 -17.68 1.59
N THR A 112 4.20 -18.62 2.02
CA THR A 112 2.93 -18.95 1.35
C THR A 112 2.04 -17.71 1.18
N GLN A 113 2.06 -16.78 2.14
CA GLN A 113 1.27 -15.54 2.06
C GLN A 113 1.76 -14.60 0.96
N GLU A 114 3.09 -14.48 0.80
CA GLU A 114 3.67 -13.71 -0.31
C GLU A 114 3.29 -14.33 -1.66
N GLN A 115 3.36 -15.67 -1.75
CA GLN A 115 3.02 -16.41 -2.96
C GLN A 115 1.55 -16.30 -3.35
N GLN A 116 0.63 -16.28 -2.37
CA GLN A 116 -0.79 -16.03 -2.59
C GLN A 116 -1.02 -14.60 -3.09
N ARG A 117 -0.38 -13.61 -2.45
CA ARG A 117 -0.49 -12.21 -2.85
C ARG A 117 -0.04 -11.99 -4.29
N LEU A 118 0.98 -12.71 -4.76
CA LEU A 118 1.49 -12.63 -6.14
C LEU A 118 0.46 -13.02 -7.21
N GLN A 119 -0.51 -13.88 -6.92
CA GLN A 119 -1.43 -14.41 -7.93
C GLN A 119 -2.22 -13.30 -8.64
N THR A 120 -2.64 -12.27 -7.89
CA THR A 120 -3.31 -11.10 -8.46
C THR A 120 -2.37 -10.27 -9.32
N PHE A 121 -1.12 -10.10 -8.90
CA PHE A 121 -0.11 -9.36 -9.67
C PHE A 121 0.23 -10.08 -10.98
N GLU A 122 0.40 -11.40 -10.95
CA GLU A 122 0.64 -12.23 -12.13
C GLU A 122 -0.50 -12.08 -13.14
N THR A 123 -1.74 -12.24 -12.69
CA THR A 123 -2.93 -12.16 -13.55
C THR A 123 -3.05 -10.79 -14.23
N ILE A 124 -2.88 -9.71 -13.48
CA ILE A 124 -2.99 -8.35 -14.00
C ILE A 124 -1.83 -8.03 -14.95
N TYR A 125 -0.61 -8.44 -14.61
CA TYR A 125 0.56 -8.21 -15.45
C TYR A 125 0.44 -8.93 -16.80
N ASP A 126 -0.03 -10.18 -16.79
CA ASP A 126 -0.23 -10.98 -18.01
C ASP A 126 -1.31 -10.39 -18.92
N GLN A 127 -2.26 -9.64 -18.36
CA GLN A 127 -3.29 -8.90 -19.10
C GLN A 127 -2.83 -7.51 -19.55
N GLY A 128 -1.59 -7.10 -19.23
CA GLY A 128 -1.09 -5.75 -19.50
C GLY A 128 -1.76 -4.66 -18.66
N GLY A 129 -2.38 -5.03 -17.54
CA GLY A 129 -3.11 -4.11 -16.66
C GLY A 129 -2.20 -3.34 -15.70
N THR A 130 -2.79 -2.35 -15.02
CA THR A 130 -2.09 -1.57 -13.99
C THR A 130 -1.96 -2.37 -12.69
N LEU A 131 -0.73 -2.62 -12.25
CA LEU A 131 -0.46 -3.41 -11.04
C LEU A 131 -1.04 -2.76 -9.76
N PRO A 132 -1.72 -3.54 -8.91
CA PRO A 132 -2.42 -3.04 -7.72
C PRO A 132 -1.46 -2.83 -6.55
N PHE A 133 -0.46 -1.95 -6.72
CA PHE A 133 0.42 -1.53 -5.62
C PHE A 133 -0.26 -0.56 -4.64
N SER A 134 -1.48 -0.11 -4.96
CA SER A 134 -2.25 0.85 -4.18
C SER A 134 -2.85 0.23 -2.92
N TYR A 135 -2.43 0.77 -1.77
CA TYR A 135 -3.25 0.98 -0.57
C TYR A 135 -2.97 2.38 -0.03
#